data_AF-A0A1W2G6W9-F1
#
_entry.id   AF-A0A1W2G6W9-F1
#
_cell.length_a   1.000
_cell.length_b   1.000
_cell.length_c   1.000
_cell.angle_alpha   90.00
_cell.angle_beta   90.00
_cell.angle_gamma   90.00
#
_symmetry.space_group_name_H-M   'P 1'
#
loop_
_entity.id
_entity.type
_entity.pdbx_description
1 polymer ?
#
loop_
_entity_poly.entity_id
_entity_poly.type
_entity_poly.pdbx_seq_one_letter_code
_entity_poly.pdbx_strand_id
1 'polypeptide(L)'
;MEWKQIKQLSEKYWQADTTIEEERALRKNITPSDDPLDPQEVEYFKTIEQFSSAQLSDDFEDRFFEKIESEQKTVSFYHQKWFQLAASVLLMIGMVGGFHSYKERQLARQQEARVAFEIAKSALFMVSDKMSRGSQYTLDGLTKFEETHQKIKTQNFNN
;
A
#
# COMPACT_ATOMS: atom_id res chain seq x y z
N MET A 1 48.20 -37.18 32.78
CA MET A 1 49.06 -36.50 31.79
C MET A 1 49.93 -35.48 32.51
N GLU A 2 51.02 -35.00 31.91
CA GLU A 2 51.79 -33.88 32.46
C GLU A 2 50.92 -32.60 32.45
N TRP A 3 50.97 -31.78 33.50
CA TRP A 3 50.08 -30.63 33.69
C TRP A 3 50.10 -29.60 32.54
N LYS A 4 51.26 -29.42 31.90
CA LYS A 4 51.41 -28.52 30.74
C LYS A 4 50.64 -28.99 29.51
N GLN A 5 50.46 -30.31 29.36
CA GLN A 5 49.77 -30.91 28.22
C GLN A 5 48.26 -30.71 28.33
N ILE A 6 47.69 -30.78 29.54
CA ILE A 6 46.25 -30.56 29.78
C ILE A 6 45.85 -29.13 29.46
N LYS A 7 46.66 -28.15 29.89
CA LYS A 7 46.41 -26.73 29.59
C LYS A 7 46.46 -26.42 28.08
N GLN A 8 47.44 -26.98 27.38
CA GLN A 8 47.54 -26.85 25.92
C GLN A 8 46.36 -27.50 25.20
N LEU A 9 45.87 -28.63 25.72
CA LEU A 9 44.72 -29.34 25.17
C LEU A 9 43.41 -28.58 25.37
N SER A 10 43.23 -27.95 26.54
CA SER A 10 42.08 -27.07 26.80
C SER A 10 42.06 -25.86 25.87
N GLU A 11 43.20 -25.18 25.70
CA GLU A 11 43.30 -24.06 24.75
C GLU A 11 42.96 -24.49 23.32
N LYS A 12 43.44 -25.66 22.89
CA LYS A 12 43.11 -26.26 21.58
C LYS A 12 41.61 -26.59 21.46
N TYR A 13 40.98 -27.04 22.54
CA TYR A 13 39.54 -27.33 22.60
C TYR A 13 38.71 -26.05 22.39
N TRP A 14 39.10 -24.96 23.05
CA TRP A 14 38.47 -23.65 22.86
C TRP A 14 38.69 -23.08 21.44
N GLN A 15 39.81 -23.42 20.80
CA GLN A 15 40.09 -23.08 19.41
C GLN A 15 39.41 -24.02 18.39
N ALA A 16 38.66 -25.03 18.86
CA ALA A 16 37.99 -26.05 18.05
C ALA A 16 38.93 -26.89 17.17
N ASP A 17 40.19 -27.02 17.56
CA ASP A 17 41.24 -27.77 16.83
C ASP A 17 41.45 -29.19 17.40
N THR A 18 40.64 -29.61 18.38
CA THR A 18 40.78 -30.93 19.04
C THR A 18 40.20 -32.08 18.22
N THR A 19 40.80 -33.26 18.42
CA THR A 19 40.29 -34.54 17.93
C THR A 19 39.43 -35.23 18.98
N ILE A 20 38.57 -36.17 18.57
CA ILE A 20 37.66 -36.92 19.47
C ILE A 20 38.44 -37.70 20.56
N GLU A 21 39.63 -38.21 20.23
CA GLU A 21 40.49 -38.92 21.19
C GLU A 21 41.08 -37.97 22.24
N GLU A 22 41.51 -36.78 21.80
CA GLU A 22 42.00 -35.70 22.65
C GLU A 22 40.89 -35.19 23.59
N GLU A 23 39.67 -34.99 23.11
CA GLU A 23 38.53 -34.57 23.94
C GLU A 23 38.15 -35.62 24.98
N ARG A 24 38.19 -36.90 24.62
CA ARG A 24 37.96 -38.00 25.58
C ARG A 24 39.06 -38.02 26.65
N ALA A 25 40.30 -37.77 26.26
CA ALA A 25 41.41 -37.65 27.20
C ALA A 25 41.25 -36.43 28.11
N LEU A 26 40.84 -35.28 27.58
CA LEU A 26 40.57 -34.07 28.34
C LEU A 26 39.48 -34.33 29.39
N ARG A 27 38.32 -34.86 29.00
CA ARG A 27 37.21 -35.19 29.91
C ARG A 27 37.59 -36.16 31.02
N LYS A 28 38.42 -37.18 30.73
CA LYS A 28 38.82 -38.19 31.72
C LYS A 28 39.82 -37.67 32.75
N ASN A 29 40.64 -36.68 32.39
CA ASN A 29 41.71 -36.18 33.26
C ASN A 29 41.26 -34.97 34.10
N ILE A 30 40.08 -34.39 33.85
CA ILE A 30 39.57 -33.26 34.64
C ILE A 30 39.16 -33.76 36.03
N THR A 31 39.90 -33.36 37.08
CA THR A 31 39.67 -33.81 38.46
C THR A 31 39.58 -32.60 39.40
N PRO A 32 38.56 -32.49 40.28
CA PRO A 32 38.30 -31.28 41.07
C PRO A 32 39.42 -30.83 42.03
N SER A 33 40.39 -31.70 42.30
CA SER A 33 41.32 -31.53 43.42
C SER A 33 42.75 -31.17 43.00
N ASP A 34 43.12 -31.31 41.73
CA ASP A 34 44.54 -31.25 41.30
C ASP A 34 44.73 -30.78 39.83
N ASP A 35 43.76 -30.03 39.29
CA ASP A 35 43.73 -29.61 37.88
C ASP A 35 44.45 -28.26 37.65
N PRO A 36 45.31 -28.12 36.62
CA PRO A 36 45.89 -26.83 36.21
C PRO A 36 44.89 -25.85 35.51
N LEU A 37 43.62 -26.23 35.40
CA LEU A 37 42.57 -25.45 34.75
C LEU A 37 41.96 -24.41 35.68
N ASP A 38 41.42 -23.34 35.11
CA ASP A 38 40.72 -22.33 35.90
C ASP A 38 39.47 -22.95 36.55
N PRO A 39 39.09 -22.58 37.80
CA PRO A 39 37.91 -23.14 38.45
C PRO A 39 36.62 -23.00 37.62
N GLN A 40 36.51 -21.97 36.78
CA GLN A 40 35.37 -21.78 35.88
C GLN A 40 35.34 -22.79 34.74
N GLU A 41 36.50 -23.16 34.19
CA GLU A 41 36.60 -24.15 33.12
C GLU A 41 36.23 -25.55 33.64
N VAL A 42 36.69 -25.88 34.85
CA VAL A 42 36.34 -27.15 35.52
C VAL A 42 34.82 -27.22 35.77
N GLU A 43 34.20 -26.13 36.21
CA GLU A 43 32.75 -26.05 36.41
C GLU A 43 31.97 -26.17 35.09
N TYR A 44 32.46 -25.57 34.01
CA TYR A 44 31.89 -25.70 32.68
C TYR A 44 31.88 -27.16 32.18
N PHE A 45 33.02 -27.84 32.23
CA PHE A 45 33.11 -29.23 31.79
C PHE A 45 32.24 -30.17 32.64
N LYS A 46 32.18 -29.95 33.95
CA LYS A 46 31.29 -30.68 34.86
C LYS A 46 29.82 -30.48 34.50
N THR A 47 29.44 -29.25 34.17
CA THR A 47 28.06 -28.92 33.78
C THR A 47 27.68 -29.62 32.47
N ILE A 48 28.58 -29.65 31.49
CA ILE A 48 28.37 -30.40 30.23
C ILE A 48 28.22 -31.90 30.51
N GLU A 49 29.04 -32.47 31.39
CA GLU A 49 28.96 -33.89 31.74
C GLU A 49 27.61 -34.23 32.39
N GLN A 50 27.13 -33.36 33.28
CA GLN A 50 25.80 -33.47 33.89
C GLN A 50 24.68 -33.42 32.85
N PHE A 51 24.76 -32.52 31.86
CA PHE A 51 23.79 -32.47 30.78
C PHE A 51 23.91 -33.67 29.82
N SER A 52 25.11 -34.20 29.61
CA SER A 52 25.33 -35.37 28.74
C SER A 52 24.81 -36.68 29.33
N SER A 53 24.70 -36.74 30.67
CA SER A 53 24.10 -37.88 31.39
C SER A 53 22.59 -37.77 31.53
N ALA A 54 21.99 -36.63 31.14
CA ALA A 54 20.54 -36.50 31.06
C ALA A 54 20.02 -37.37 29.92
N GLN A 55 19.41 -38.51 30.27
CA GLN A 55 18.67 -39.31 29.31
C GLN A 55 17.35 -38.62 28.99
N LEU A 56 17.03 -38.52 27.71
CA LEU A 56 15.69 -38.15 27.27
C LEU A 56 14.72 -39.25 27.70
N SER A 57 13.52 -38.88 28.12
CA SER A 57 12.46 -39.86 28.41
C SER A 57 12.12 -40.64 27.15
N ASP A 58 11.80 -41.92 27.27
CA ASP A 58 11.42 -42.77 26.13
C ASP A 58 10.26 -42.17 25.29
N ASP A 59 9.39 -41.38 25.94
CA ASP A 59 8.24 -40.67 25.34
C ASP A 59 8.60 -39.28 24.73
N PHE A 60 9.89 -38.92 24.67
CA PHE A 60 10.30 -37.60 24.16
C PHE A 60 10.02 -37.46 22.67
N GLU A 61 10.33 -38.49 21.87
CA GLU A 61 10.11 -38.47 20.43
C GLU A 61 8.61 -38.40 20.12
N ASP A 62 7.81 -39.23 20.79
CA ASP A 62 6.36 -39.26 20.62
C ASP A 62 5.72 -37.89 20.93
N ARG A 63 6.08 -37.28 22.07
CA ARG A 63 5.62 -35.92 22.42
C ARG A 63 6.11 -34.83 21.47
N PHE A 64 7.32 -34.97 20.92
CA PHE A 64 7.88 -34.02 19.96
C PHE A 64 7.13 -34.09 18.63
N PHE A 65 6.86 -35.29 18.12
CA PHE A 65 6.09 -35.50 16.90
C PHE A 65 4.63 -35.08 17.07
N GLU A 66 4.00 -35.39 18.21
CA GLU A 66 2.64 -34.93 18.54
C GLU A 66 2.55 -33.40 18.52
N LYS A 67 3.57 -32.71 19.07
CA LYS A 67 3.63 -31.25 19.07
C LYS A 67 3.71 -30.68 17.64
N ILE A 68 4.56 -31.26 16.79
CA ILE A 68 4.74 -30.84 15.39
C ILE A 68 3.45 -31.05 14.59
N GLU A 69 2.77 -32.16 14.79
CA GLU A 69 1.52 -32.48 14.08
C GLU A 69 0.35 -31.60 14.56
N SER A 70 0.30 -31.26 15.84
CA SER A 70 -0.75 -30.41 16.43
C SER A 70 -0.77 -28.96 15.93
N GLU A 71 0.36 -28.43 15.43
CA GLU A 71 0.47 -27.05 14.96
C GLU A 71 0.07 -26.85 13.50
N GLN A 72 -0.20 -27.92 12.74
CA GLN A 72 -0.86 -27.81 11.44
C GLN A 72 -2.36 -27.52 11.60
N LYS A 73 -2.69 -26.36 12.16
CA LYS A 73 -4.02 -25.75 12.00
C LYS A 73 -4.20 -25.42 10.52
N THR A 74 -4.77 -26.36 9.79
CA THR A 74 -5.28 -26.12 8.45
C THR A 74 -6.31 -25.00 8.56
N VAL A 75 -5.96 -23.80 8.11
CA VAL A 75 -6.93 -22.72 7.93
C VAL A 75 -7.99 -23.26 6.99
N SER A 76 -9.20 -23.43 7.51
CA SER A 76 -10.29 -24.09 6.80
C SER A 76 -10.52 -23.38 5.46
N PHE A 77 -10.25 -24.11 4.37
CA PHE A 77 -10.43 -23.67 2.97
C PHE A 77 -11.84 -23.12 2.69
N TYR A 78 -12.79 -23.43 3.58
CA TYR A 78 -14.15 -22.91 3.57
C TYR A 78 -14.18 -21.38 3.61
N HIS A 79 -13.38 -20.72 4.47
CA HIS A 79 -13.38 -19.26 4.59
C HIS A 79 -12.91 -18.56 3.31
N GLN A 80 -12.02 -19.18 2.53
CA GLN A 80 -11.52 -18.61 1.28
C GLN A 80 -12.62 -18.47 0.20
N LYS A 81 -13.59 -19.39 0.16
CA LYS A 81 -14.74 -19.28 -0.76
C LYS A 81 -15.73 -18.20 -0.32
N TRP A 82 -15.92 -18.02 0.98
CA TRP A 82 -16.75 -16.93 1.52
C TRP A 82 -16.15 -15.55 1.26
N PHE A 83 -14.81 -15.43 1.24
CA PHE A 83 -14.13 -14.19 0.84
C PHE A 83 -14.38 -13.81 -0.63
N GLN A 84 -14.38 -14.79 -1.54
CA GLN A 84 -14.69 -14.53 -2.97
C GLN A 84 -16.14 -14.06 -3.14
N LEU A 85 -17.08 -14.67 -2.42
CA LEU A 85 -18.48 -14.26 -2.45
C LEU A 85 -18.68 -12.85 -1.88
N ALA A 86 -18.04 -12.55 -0.74
CA ALA A 86 -18.10 -11.22 -0.10
C ALA A 86 -17.56 -10.11 -1.01
N ALA A 87 -16.46 -10.34 -1.74
CA ALA A 87 -15.90 -9.37 -2.66
C ALA A 87 -16.88 -9.00 -3.80
N SER A 88 -17.59 -9.99 -4.35
CA SER A 88 -18.60 -9.72 -5.41
C SER A 88 -19.78 -8.89 -4.91
N VAL A 89 -20.23 -9.12 -3.68
CA VAL A 89 -21.31 -8.36 -3.04
C VAL A 89 -20.88 -6.92 -2.77
N LEU A 90 -19.65 -6.71 -2.27
CA LEU A 90 -19.11 -5.36 -2.05
C LEU A 90 -18.98 -4.56 -3.36
N LEU A 91 -18.54 -5.20 -4.45
CA LEU A 91 -18.49 -4.56 -5.76
C LEU A 91 -19.89 -4.17 -6.25
N MET A 92 -20.88 -5.03 -6.05
CA MET A 92 -22.27 -4.74 -6.43
C MET A 92 -22.85 -3.57 -5.64
N ILE A 93 -22.61 -3.51 -4.33
CA ILE A 93 -23.02 -2.39 -3.47
C ILE A 93 -22.30 -1.10 -3.88
N GLY A 94 -20.99 -1.16 -4.10
CA GLY A 94 -20.19 -0.01 -4.55
C GLY A 94 -20.64 0.52 -5.92
N MET A 95 -21.01 -0.37 -6.84
CA MET A 95 -21.52 0.00 -8.15
C MET A 95 -22.88 0.69 -8.03
N VAL A 96 -23.84 0.14 -7.25
CA VAL A 96 -25.16 0.75 -7.07
C VAL A 96 -25.08 2.12 -6.38
N GLY A 97 -24.32 2.21 -5.27
CA GLY A 97 -24.13 3.48 -4.55
C GLY A 97 -23.40 4.52 -5.40
N GLY A 98 -22.32 4.11 -6.08
CA GLY A 98 -21.55 4.97 -6.97
C GLY A 98 -22.35 5.47 -8.17
N PHE A 99 -23.16 4.59 -8.80
CA PHE A 99 -24.00 4.97 -9.93
C PHE A 99 -25.08 5.97 -9.54
N HIS A 100 -25.66 5.83 -8.34
CA HIS A 100 -26.69 6.74 -7.85
C HIS A 100 -26.13 8.15 -7.63
N SER A 101 -25.02 8.27 -6.89
CA SER A 101 -24.36 9.56 -6.66
C SER A 101 -23.78 10.18 -7.94
N TYR A 102 -23.29 9.36 -8.88
CA TYR A 102 -22.81 9.85 -10.18
C TYR A 102 -23.96 10.41 -11.02
N LYS A 103 -25.11 9.73 -11.06
CA LYS A 103 -26.29 10.14 -11.81
C LYS A 103 -26.87 11.45 -11.27
N GLU A 104 -26.97 11.60 -9.94
CA GLU A 104 -27.43 12.86 -9.34
C GLU A 104 -26.53 14.05 -9.68
N ARG A 105 -25.20 13.87 -9.58
CA ARG A 105 -24.24 14.92 -9.96
C ARG A 105 -24.27 15.25 -11.44
N GLN A 106 -24.47 14.25 -12.30
CA GLN A 106 -24.64 14.45 -13.74
C GLN A 106 -25.92 15.24 -14.05
N LEU A 107 -27.04 14.91 -13.40
CA LEU A 107 -28.31 15.62 -13.57
C LEU A 107 -28.20 17.07 -13.12
N ALA A 108 -27.56 17.33 -11.98
CA ALA A 108 -27.31 18.70 -11.49
C ALA A 108 -26.47 19.51 -12.49
N ARG A 109 -25.36 18.96 -12.99
CA ARG A 109 -24.52 19.63 -14.00
C ARG A 109 -25.27 19.89 -15.31
N GLN A 110 -26.10 18.95 -15.75
CA GLN A 110 -26.91 19.15 -16.95
C GLN A 110 -27.94 20.26 -16.77
N GLN A 111 -28.55 20.38 -15.60
CA GLN A 111 -29.48 21.47 -15.31
C GLN A 111 -28.77 22.82 -15.30
N GLU A 112 -27.64 22.94 -14.60
CA GLU A 112 -26.83 24.16 -14.60
C GLU A 112 -26.38 24.57 -16.00
N ALA A 113 -25.91 23.60 -16.80
CA ALA A 113 -25.51 23.85 -18.19
C ALA A 113 -26.69 24.33 -19.05
N ARG A 114 -27.89 23.77 -18.87
CA ARG A 114 -29.11 24.22 -19.57
C ARG A 114 -29.49 25.64 -19.18
N VAL A 115 -29.43 25.98 -17.89
CA VAL A 115 -29.73 27.34 -17.40
C VAL A 115 -28.74 28.35 -17.98
N ALA A 116 -27.44 28.06 -17.92
CA ALA A 116 -26.41 28.91 -18.50
C ALA A 116 -26.60 29.10 -20.02
N PHE A 117 -26.96 28.03 -20.73
CA PHE A 117 -27.25 28.08 -22.16
C PHE A 117 -28.45 28.97 -22.50
N GLU A 118 -29.57 28.83 -21.77
CA GLU A 118 -30.76 29.66 -21.99
C GLU A 118 -30.49 31.14 -21.70
N ILE A 119 -29.73 31.44 -20.64
CA ILE A 119 -29.31 32.82 -20.34
C ILE A 119 -28.46 33.37 -21.49
N ALA A 120 -27.43 32.64 -21.92
CA ALA A 120 -26.57 33.07 -23.03
C ALA A 120 -27.37 33.27 -24.33
N LYS A 121 -28.29 32.36 -24.64
CA LYS A 121 -29.19 32.46 -25.79
C LYS A 121 -30.07 33.70 -25.73
N SER A 122 -30.67 33.99 -24.58
CA SER A 122 -31.50 35.19 -24.39
C SER A 122 -30.68 36.48 -24.54
N ALA A 123 -29.47 36.51 -24.00
CA ALA A 123 -28.56 37.65 -24.13
C ALA A 123 -28.15 37.86 -25.59
N LEU A 124 -27.77 36.79 -26.29
CA LEU A 124 -27.42 36.83 -27.70
C LEU A 124 -28.61 37.27 -28.56
N PHE A 125 -29.82 36.79 -28.25
CA PHE A 125 -31.04 37.21 -28.93
C PHE A 125 -31.31 38.71 -28.73
N MET A 126 -31.14 39.22 -27.51
CA MET A 126 -31.30 40.65 -27.22
C MET A 126 -30.26 41.50 -27.96
N VAL A 127 -29.00 41.05 -28.02
CA VAL A 127 -27.95 41.73 -28.81
C VAL A 127 -28.33 41.73 -30.28
N SER A 128 -28.80 40.61 -30.82
CA SER A 128 -29.24 40.49 -32.21
C SER A 128 -30.43 41.39 -32.53
N ASP A 129 -31.44 41.45 -31.65
CA ASP A 129 -32.61 42.32 -31.83
C ASP A 129 -32.20 43.81 -31.82
N LYS A 130 -31.35 44.22 -30.87
CA LYS A 130 -30.82 45.59 -30.83
C LYS A 130 -29.99 45.94 -32.05
N MET A 131 -29.17 45.01 -32.54
CA MET A 131 -28.37 45.20 -33.76
C MET A 131 -29.27 45.34 -35.00
N SER A 132 -30.30 44.50 -35.13
CA SER A 132 -31.27 44.59 -36.23
C SER A 132 -32.02 45.92 -36.23
N ARG A 133 -32.52 46.35 -35.06
CA ARG A 133 -33.19 47.66 -34.92
C ARG A 133 -32.23 48.79 -35.24
N GLY A 134 -31.01 48.75 -34.71
CA GLY A 134 -29.97 49.74 -34.99
C GLY A 134 -29.68 49.86 -36.48
N SER A 135 -29.51 48.73 -37.18
CA SER A 135 -29.32 48.70 -38.63
C SER A 135 -30.49 49.34 -39.39
N GLN A 136 -31.74 49.02 -39.02
CA GLN A 136 -32.92 49.66 -39.63
C GLN A 136 -32.94 51.18 -39.40
N TYR A 137 -32.66 51.65 -38.19
CA TYR A 137 -32.57 53.09 -37.92
C TYR A 137 -31.44 53.77 -38.72
N THR A 138 -30.29 53.12 -38.90
CA THR A 138 -29.22 53.66 -39.75
C THR A 138 -29.63 53.75 -41.21
N LEU A 139 -30.35 52.75 -41.73
CA LEU A 139 -30.85 52.75 -43.12
C LEU A 139 -31.91 53.85 -43.32
N ASP A 140 -32.84 54.02 -42.38
CA ASP A 140 -33.84 55.10 -42.42
C ASP A 140 -33.17 56.49 -42.36
N GLY A 141 -32.17 56.65 -41.48
CA GLY A 141 -31.40 57.88 -41.37
C GLY A 141 -30.61 58.21 -42.64
N LEU A 142 -29.96 57.22 -43.26
CA LEU A 142 -29.26 57.38 -44.54
C LEU A 142 -30.23 57.75 -45.67
N THR A 143 -31.42 57.14 -45.70
CA THR A 143 -32.45 57.44 -46.71
C THR A 143 -32.93 58.90 -46.57
N LYS A 144 -33.25 59.34 -45.35
CA LYS A 144 -33.63 60.74 -45.07
C LYS A 144 -32.52 61.73 -45.38
N PHE A 145 -31.27 61.37 -45.09
CA PHE A 145 -30.11 62.18 -45.43
C PHE A 145 -29.97 62.34 -46.95
N GLU A 146 -30.07 61.25 -47.70
CA GLU A 146 -30.03 61.27 -49.17
C GLU A 146 -31.18 62.11 -49.75
N GLU A 147 -32.41 61.92 -49.28
CA GLU A 147 -33.56 62.74 -49.70
C GLU A 147 -33.32 64.24 -49.45
N THR A 148 -32.76 64.59 -48.30
CA THR A 148 -32.48 65.99 -47.94
C THR A 148 -31.36 66.56 -48.81
N HIS A 149 -30.30 65.78 -49.05
CA HIS A 149 -29.21 66.16 -49.94
C HIS A 149 -29.71 66.40 -51.38
N GLN A 150 -30.56 65.51 -51.91
CA GLN A 150 -31.17 65.67 -53.24
C GLN A 150 -32.08 66.91 -53.32
N LYS A 151 -32.87 67.19 -52.27
CA LYS A 151 -33.69 68.41 -52.21
C LYS A 151 -32.84 69.68 -52.25
N ILE A 152 -31.77 69.75 -51.45
CA ILE A 152 -30.84 70.89 -51.43
C ILE A 152 -30.16 71.06 -52.79
N LYS A 153 -29.70 69.96 -53.41
CA LYS A 153 -29.07 69.98 -54.73
C LYS A 153 -30.03 70.52 -55.79
N THR A 154 -31.28 70.02 -55.83
CA THR A 154 -32.28 70.43 -56.83
C THR A 154 -32.71 71.90 -56.65
N GLN A 155 -32.79 72.39 -55.41
CA GLN A 155 -33.10 73.80 -55.15
C GLN A 155 -32.00 74.77 -55.62
N ASN A 156 -30.72 74.36 -55.58
CA ASN A 156 -29.60 75.17 -56.04
C ASN A 156 -29.44 75.24 -57.58
N PHE A 157 -30.14 74.41 -58.36
CA PHE A 157 -30.10 74.43 -59.84
C PHE A 157 -31.25 75.21 -60.50
N ASN A 158 -32.23 75.70 -59.72
CA ASN A 158 -33.40 76.44 -60.22
C ASN A 158 -33.36 77.95 -59.90
N ASN A 159 -32.18 78.49 -59.60
CA ASN A 159 -31.90 79.93 -59.49
C ASN A 159 -30.81 80.34 -60.48
#